data_AF-X0PIB4-F1
#
_entry.id   AF-X0PIB4-F1
#
_cell.length_a   1.000
_cell.length_b   1.000
_cell.length_c   1.000
_cell.angle_alpha   90.00
_cell.angle_beta   90.00
_cell.angle_gamma   90.00
#
_symmetry.space_group_name_H-M   'P 1'
#
loop_
_entity.id
_entity.type
_entity.pdbx_description
1 polymer ?
#
loop_
_entity_poly.entity_id
_entity_poly.type
_entity_poly.pdbx_seq_one_letter_code
_entity_poly.pdbx_strand_id
1 'polypeptide(L)' 'MKDIGYLAQDISILHRQYYKDTGELFKKHHLNPTAACILLTIDDNQYINQNQVAKSLVIDKGLATREIKKMQDLAI' A
#
# COMPACT_ATOMS: atom_id res chain seq x y z
N MET A 1 10.80 -23.37 20.01
CA MET A 1 11.16 -22.02 19.52
C MET A 1 10.28 -21.76 18.31
N LYS A 2 9.41 -20.73 18.31
CA LYS A 2 8.61 -20.43 17.11
C LYS A 2 9.59 -19.98 16.02
N ASP A 3 9.66 -20.75 14.94
CA ASP A 3 10.54 -20.51 13.81
C ASP A 3 10.16 -19.20 13.10
N ILE A 4 11.13 -18.51 12.50
CA ILE A 4 10.93 -17.27 11.74
C ILE A 4 9.94 -17.48 10.59
N GLY A 5 9.84 -18.71 10.08
CA GLY A 5 8.83 -19.10 9.10
C GLY A 5 7.39 -18.93 9.58
N TYR A 6 7.10 -19.25 10.84
CA TYR A 6 5.75 -19.04 11.41
C TYR A 6 5.44 -17.56 11.58
N LEU A 7 6.43 -16.75 11.99
CA LEU A 7 6.25 -15.30 12.10
C LEU A 7 5.94 -14.67 10.73
N ALA A 8 6.66 -15.07 9.67
CA ALA A 8 6.39 -14.60 8.31
C ALA A 8 4.98 -14.99 7.84
N GLN A 9 4.52 -16.20 8.19
CA GLN A 9 3.17 -16.66 7.89
C GLN A 9 2.11 -15.83 8.63
N ASP A 10 2.29 -15.59 9.92
CA ASP A 10 1.36 -14.80 10.74
C ASP A 10 1.25 -13.37 10.19
N ILE A 11 2.38 -12.72 9.84
CA ILE A 11 2.40 -11.40 9.20
C ILE A 11 1.62 -11.43 7.88
N SER A 12 1.80 -12.47 7.07
CA SER A 12 1.10 -12.62 5.78
C SER A 12 -0.40 -12.83 5.94
N ILE A 13 -0.84 -13.50 7.01
CA ILE A 13 -2.25 -13.65 7.35
C ILE A 13 -2.83 -12.30 7.76
N LEU A 14 -2.14 -11.57 8.64
CA LEU A 14 -2.57 -10.24 9.08
C LEU A 14 -2.67 -9.26 7.91
N HIS A 15 -1.69 -9.23 7.02
CA HIS A 15 -1.71 -8.38 5.83
C HIS A 15 -2.92 -8.68 4.94
N ARG A 16 -3.22 -9.96 4.68
CA ARG A 16 -4.40 -10.34 3.86
C ARG A 16 -5.72 -10.00 4.55
N GLN A 17 -5.79 -10.19 5.86
CA GLN A 17 -6.98 -9.85 6.63
C GLN A 17 -7.23 -8.33 6.61
N TYR A 18 -6.17 -7.53 6.81
CA TYR A 18 -6.24 -6.07 6.62
C TYR A 18 -6.77 -5.69 5.23
N TYR A 19 -6.26 -6.30 4.16
CA TYR A 19 -6.75 -6.02 2.80
C TYR A 19 -8.22 -6.38 2.61
N LYS A 20 -8.67 -7.49 3.21
CA LYS A 20 -10.07 -7.93 3.12
C LYS A 20 -11.00 -6.97 3.86
N ASP A 21 -10.61 -6.57 5.08
CA ASP A 21 -11.46 -5.77 5.96
C ASP A 21 -11.53 -4.31 5.51
N THR A 22 -10.42 -3.77 5.00
CA THR A 22 -10.35 -2.38 4.56
C THR A 22 -10.64 -2.20 3.07
N GLY A 23 -10.60 -3.26 2.28
CA GLY A 23 -10.81 -3.21 0.83
C GLY A 23 -12.14 -2.57 0.44
N GLU A 24 -13.25 -2.96 1.07
CA GLU A 24 -14.56 -2.37 0.79
C GLU A 24 -14.68 -0.92 1.27
N LEU A 25 -13.96 -0.54 2.34
CA LEU A 25 -13.92 0.84 2.81
C LEU A 25 -13.17 1.73 1.82
N PHE A 26 -11.98 1.32 1.38
CA PHE A 26 -11.18 2.10 0.43
C PHE A 26 -11.83 2.16 -0.96
N LYS A 27 -12.52 1.11 -1.40
CA LYS A 27 -13.26 1.12 -2.67
C LYS A 27 -14.30 2.24 -2.74
N LYS A 28 -14.92 2.62 -1.63
CA LYS A 28 -15.85 3.78 -1.57
C LYS A 28 -15.17 5.10 -1.93
N HIS A 29 -13.86 5.17 -1.76
CA HIS A 29 -13.02 6.30 -2.12
C HIS A 29 -12.25 6.07 -3.43
N HIS A 30 -12.62 5.05 -4.22
CA HIS A 30 -11.92 4.62 -5.44
C HIS A 30 -10.47 4.19 -5.21
N LEU A 31 -10.12 3.83 -3.98
CA LEU A 31 -8.80 3.37 -3.58
C LEU A 31 -8.80 1.86 -3.29
N ASN A 32 -7.62 1.27 -3.35
CA ASN A 32 -7.34 -0.02 -2.71
C ASN A 32 -6.40 0.20 -1.51
N PRO A 33 -6.20 -0.80 -0.64
CA PRO A 33 -5.35 -0.63 0.54
C PRO A 33 -3.91 -0.21 0.20
N THR A 34 -3.35 -0.65 -0.93
CA THR A 34 -2.01 -0.22 -1.39
C THR A 34 -2.00 1.27 -1.74
N ALA A 35 -2.98 1.74 -2.51
CA ALA A 35 -3.14 3.13 -2.91
C ALA A 35 -3.30 4.05 -1.69
N ALA A 36 -4.06 3.61 -0.69
CA ALA A 36 -4.20 4.32 0.58
C ALA A 36 -2.85 4.45 1.31
N CYS A 37 -2.06 3.36 1.41
CA CYS A 37 -0.73 3.43 2.01
C CYS A 37 0.23 4.35 1.22
N ILE A 38 0.11 4.38 -0.10
CA ILE A 38 0.88 5.30 -0.96
C ILE A 38 0.53 6.76 -0.64
N LEU A 39 -0.76 7.10 -0.55
CA LEU A 39 -1.20 8.46 -0.23
C LEU A 39 -0.69 8.91 1.14
N LEU A 40 -0.82 8.07 2.17
CA LEU A 40 -0.31 8.37 3.50
C LEU A 40 1.21 8.61 3.48
N THR A 41 1.96 7.81 2.72
CA THR A 41 3.42 7.98 2.60
C THR A 41 3.79 9.31 1.93
N ILE A 42 3.01 9.75 0.93
CA ILE A 42 3.21 11.03 0.24
C ILE A 42 2.85 12.20 1.16
N ASP A 43 1.77 12.08 1.93
CA ASP A 43 1.33 13.10 2.90
C ASP A 43 2.38 13.31 4.01
N ASP A 44 2.89 12.20 4.56
CA ASP A 44 3.96 12.21 5.57
C ASP A 44 5.30 12.75 5.03
N ASN A 45 5.50 12.73 3.71
CA ASN A 45 6.76 13.11 3.06
C ASN A 45 6.49 14.01 1.85
N GLN A 46 6.12 15.26 2.11
CA GLN A 46 6.00 16.28 1.06
C GLN A 46 7.29 16.28 0.21
N TYR A 47 7.15 16.11 -1.11
CA TYR A 47 8.23 16.00 -2.11
C TYR A 47 8.88 14.63 -2.34
N ILE A 48 8.29 13.54 -1.85
CA ILE A 48 8.74 12.18 -2.21
C ILE A 48 8.41 11.81 -3.67
N ASN A 49 9.34 11.18 -4.39
CA ASN A 49 9.11 10.68 -5.74
C ASN A 49 8.67 9.19 -5.77
N GLN A 50 8.17 8.71 -6.91
CA GLN A 50 7.63 7.34 -7.05
C GLN A 50 8.63 6.23 -6.66
N ASN A 51 9.92 6.40 -6.95
CA ASN A 51 10.95 5.42 -6.56
C ASN A 51 11.13 5.38 -5.04
N GLN A 52 11.10 6.55 -4.41
CA GLN A 52 11.23 6.66 -2.95
C GLN A 52 9.99 6.10 -2.25
N VAL A 53 8.78 6.31 -2.79
CA VAL A 53 7.55 5.68 -2.29
C VAL A 53 7.67 4.15 -2.36
N ALA A 54 8.05 3.60 -3.52
CA ALA A 54 8.17 2.16 -3.70
C ALA A 54 9.20 1.54 -2.72
N LYS A 55 10.32 2.22 -2.51
CA LYS A 55 11.34 1.79 -1.53
C LYS A 55 10.83 1.86 -0.09
N SER A 56 10.12 2.92 0.28
CA SER A 56 9.63 3.12 1.65
C SER A 56 8.58 2.08 2.03
N LEU A 57 7.72 1.73 1.07
CA LEU A 57 6.67 0.71 1.26
C LEU A 57 7.13 -0.71 0.95
N VAL A 58 8.36 -0.90 0.46
CA VAL A 58 8.91 -2.20 0.04
C VAL A 58 7.97 -2.90 -0.96
N ILE A 59 7.50 -2.15 -1.96
CA ILE A 59 6.62 -2.63 -3.03
C ILE A 59 7.28 -2.53 -4.41
N ASP A 60 6.71 -3.24 -5.38
CA ASP A 60 7.11 -3.10 -6.77
C ASP A 60 6.93 -1.67 -7.28
N LYS A 61 7.92 -1.17 -8.02
CA LYS A 61 7.87 0.17 -8.60
C LYS A 61 6.75 0.31 -9.63
N GLY A 62 6.53 -0.71 -10.46
CA GLY A 62 5.46 -0.69 -11.45
C GLY A 62 4.09 -0.61 -10.81
N LEU A 63 3.89 -1.32 -9.69
CA LEU A 63 2.70 -1.20 -8.84
C LEU A 63 2.55 0.24 -8.32
N ALA A 64 3.57 0.82 -7.71
CA ALA A 64 3.53 2.18 -7.19
C ALA A 64 3.18 3.20 -8.28
N THR A 65 3.86 3.15 -9.44
CA THR A 65 3.59 4.03 -10.59
C THR A 65 2.15 3.89 -11.09
N ARG A 66 1.64 2.66 -11.21
CA ARG A 66 0.28 2.41 -11.69
C ARG A 66 -0.77 2.98 -10.76
N GLU A 67 -0.64 2.76 -9.45
CA GLU A 67 -1.61 3.26 -8.48
C GLU A 67 -1.53 4.79 -8.35
N ILE A 68 -0.33 5.39 -8.36
CA ILE A 68 -0.16 6.85 -8.37
C ILE A 68 -0.84 7.45 -9.60
N LYS A 69 -0.64 6.86 -10.78
CA LYS A 69 -1.29 7.35 -12.01
C LYS A 69 -2.81 7.29 -11.91
N LYS A 70 -3.37 6.19 -11.40
CA LYS A 70 -4.82 6.09 -11.19
C LYS A 70 -5.35 7.17 -10.23
N MET A 71 -4.63 7.48 -9.17
CA MET A 71 -5.03 8.51 -8.21
C MET A 71 -4.99 9.91 -8.84
N GLN A 72 -3.95 10.21 -9.63
CA GLN A 72 -3.87 11.43 -10.42
C GLN A 72 -5.03 11.57 -11.41
N ASP A 73 -5.40 10.48 -12.10
CA ASP A 73 -6.54 10.45 -13.03
C ASP A 73 -7.88 10.69 -12.30
N LEU A 74 -7.97 10.39 -11.00
CA LEU A 74 -9.12 10.62 -10.13
C LEU A 74 -9.10 12.00 -9.45
N ALA A 75 -8.08 12.83 -9.71
CA ALA A 75 -7.82 14.10 -9.03
C ALA A 75 -7.69 13.98 -7.50
N ILE A 76 -7.15 12.85 -7.03
CA ILE A 76 -6.78 12.58 -5.63
C ILE A 76 -5.28 12.85 -5.44
#